data_AF-A0A960SQ02-F1
#
_entry.id   AF-A0A960SQ02-F1
#
_cell.length_a   1.000
_cell.length_b   1.000
_cell.length_c   1.000
_cell.angle_alpha   90.00
_cell.angle_beta   90.00
_cell.angle_gamma   90.00
#
_symmetry.space_group_name_H-M   'P 1'
#
loop_
_entity.id
_entity.type
_entity.pdbx_description
1 polymer ?
#
loop_
_entity_poly.entity_id
_entity_poly.type
_entity_poly.pdbx_seq_one_letter_code
_entity_poly.pdbx_strand_id
1 'polypeptide(L)'
;ADVIKAKGTSTAEITEQQAEAEAEGVKDKELATAAGIEAKGLAEARGIEEKAKAMKLLQAASQQHEEFRLKLAKERDVDLAALNVQRDIAKAHSTVVGEALKHANIDIVGGENDFFEKIVRSVGNGKSVDRLLENSRALRDVKNTFFTGDREQLKSQLQQWARDFNVRSEDIKNLTVAALLAKFMASTDDNVLKSLLESARGMVQEAGLADLKASVLLEDKKPAKA
;
A
#
# COMPACT_ATOMS: atom_id res chain seq x y z
N ALA A 1 68.05 5.01 86.17
CA ALA A 1 68.21 5.48 84.77
C ALA A 1 67.41 4.61 83.80
N ASP A 2 67.41 3.29 83.97
CA ASP A 2 66.78 2.36 83.01
C ASP A 2 65.26 2.47 82.91
N VAL A 3 64.56 2.78 84.00
CA VAL A 3 63.10 3.00 84.00
C VAL A 3 62.69 4.23 83.16
N ILE A 4 63.53 5.25 83.08
CA ILE A 4 63.26 6.46 82.27
C ILE A 4 63.51 6.16 80.78
N LYS A 5 64.56 5.40 80.45
CA LYS A 5 64.79 4.92 79.09
C LYS A 5 63.66 4.00 78.61
N ALA A 6 63.23 3.05 79.43
CA ALA A 6 62.14 2.13 79.10
C ALA A 6 60.79 2.85 78.91
N LYS A 7 60.52 3.90 79.69
CA LYS A 7 59.34 4.76 79.46
C LYS A 7 59.47 5.54 78.16
N GLY A 8 60.64 6.11 77.86
CA GLY A 8 60.89 6.85 76.62
C GLY A 8 60.73 6.00 75.36
N THR A 9 61.23 4.76 75.39
CA THR A 9 61.06 3.80 74.27
C THR A 9 59.60 3.38 74.09
N SER A 10 58.89 3.10 75.19
CA SER A 10 57.46 2.76 75.12
C SER A 10 56.59 3.92 74.61
N THR A 11 56.88 5.16 75.01
CA THR A 11 56.14 6.32 74.49
C THR A 11 56.41 6.56 73.00
N ALA A 12 57.62 6.26 72.53
CA ALA A 12 57.97 6.36 71.12
C ALA A 12 57.25 5.29 70.28
N GLU A 13 57.23 4.03 70.73
CA GLU A 13 56.47 2.96 70.07
C GLU A 13 54.96 3.26 70.01
N ILE A 14 54.37 3.79 71.09
CA ILE A 14 52.95 4.15 71.10
C ILE A 14 52.64 5.29 70.13
N THR A 15 53.52 6.30 70.06
CA THR A 15 53.32 7.42 69.12
C THR A 15 53.55 7.02 67.67
N GLU A 16 54.48 6.11 67.40
CA GLU A 16 54.70 5.53 66.08
C GLU A 16 53.50 4.70 65.63
N GLN A 17 53.03 3.77 66.47
CA GLN A 17 51.82 2.98 66.18
C GLN A 17 50.57 3.84 66.01
N GLN A 18 50.43 4.90 66.81
CA GLN A 18 49.30 5.81 66.67
C GLN A 18 49.38 6.62 65.38
N ALA A 19 50.56 7.12 64.99
CA ALA A 19 50.76 7.84 63.74
C ALA A 19 50.54 6.93 62.52
N GLU A 20 50.95 5.66 62.60
CA GLU A 20 50.75 4.67 61.54
C GLU A 20 49.26 4.32 61.39
N ALA A 21 48.55 4.10 62.50
CA ALA A 21 47.11 3.86 62.50
C ALA A 21 46.30 5.09 62.02
N GLU A 22 46.73 6.31 62.36
CA GLU A 22 46.11 7.54 61.85
C GLU A 22 46.36 7.71 60.34
N ALA A 23 47.57 7.43 59.85
CA ALA A 23 47.89 7.50 58.43
C ALA A 23 47.11 6.46 57.61
N GLU A 24 47.00 5.22 58.10
CA GLU A 24 46.21 4.16 57.47
C GLU A 24 44.71 4.52 57.49
N GLY A 25 44.20 5.04 58.61
CA GLY A 25 42.81 5.49 58.72
C GLY A 25 42.47 6.68 57.81
N VAL A 26 43.41 7.59 57.55
CA VAL A 26 43.23 8.69 56.58
C VAL A 26 43.23 8.13 55.15
N LYS A 27 44.17 7.24 54.82
CA LYS A 27 44.25 6.59 53.52
C LYS A 27 42.98 5.81 53.18
N ASP A 28 42.47 5.02 54.13
CA ASP A 28 41.23 4.25 53.94
C ASP A 28 40.00 5.16 53.78
N LYS A 29 39.95 6.29 54.49
CA LYS A 29 38.90 7.31 54.30
C LYS A 29 38.98 7.96 52.92
N GLU A 30 40.17 8.30 52.44
CA GLU A 30 40.35 8.89 51.11
C GLU A 30 40.00 7.88 50.00
N LEU A 31 40.40 6.61 50.16
CA LEU A 31 40.01 5.55 49.23
C LEU A 31 38.49 5.30 49.23
N ALA A 32 37.86 5.27 50.40
CA ALA A 32 36.41 5.13 50.51
C ALA A 32 35.64 6.31 49.90
N THR A 33 36.15 7.54 50.08
CA THR A 33 35.54 8.73 49.47
C THR A 33 35.74 8.75 47.95
N ALA A 34 36.91 8.39 47.44
CA ALA A 34 37.17 8.25 46.00
C ALA A 34 36.25 7.19 45.36
N ALA A 35 36.15 6.01 45.97
CA ALA A 35 35.26 4.95 45.52
C ALA A 35 33.78 5.39 45.54
N GLY A 36 33.37 6.15 46.56
CA GLY A 36 32.02 6.72 46.64
C GLY A 36 31.73 7.74 45.52
N ILE A 37 32.70 8.60 45.21
CA ILE A 37 32.58 9.57 44.10
C ILE A 37 32.54 8.86 42.75
N GLU A 38 33.39 7.85 42.55
CA GLU A 38 33.40 7.05 41.32
C GLU A 38 32.08 6.29 41.13
N ALA A 39 31.59 5.62 42.18
CA ALA A 39 30.32 4.90 42.15
C ALA A 39 29.15 5.85 41.85
N LYS A 40 29.16 7.06 42.42
CA LYS A 40 28.15 8.09 42.13
C LYS A 40 28.25 8.59 40.69
N GLY A 41 29.46 8.85 40.19
CA GLY A 41 29.70 9.25 38.81
C GLY A 41 29.25 8.19 37.80
N LEU A 42 29.50 6.91 38.08
CA LEU A 42 29.02 5.78 37.28
C LEU A 42 27.49 5.67 37.30
N ALA A 43 26.87 5.85 38.48
CA ALA A 43 25.41 5.84 38.60
C ALA A 43 24.76 7.00 37.82
N GLU A 44 25.34 8.20 37.90
CA GLU A 44 24.89 9.37 37.13
C GLU A 44 25.07 9.17 35.63
N ALA A 45 26.21 8.64 35.19
CA ALA A 45 26.47 8.34 33.78
C ALA A 45 25.47 7.32 33.21
N ARG A 46 25.20 6.23 33.95
CA ARG A 46 24.16 5.25 33.58
C ARG A 46 22.78 5.89 33.52
N GLY A 47 22.44 6.73 34.50
CA GLY A 47 21.17 7.45 34.51
C GLY A 47 21.02 8.40 33.31
N ILE A 48 22.08 9.09 32.91
CA ILE A 48 22.10 9.93 31.70
C ILE A 48 21.96 9.07 30.45
N GLU A 49 22.66 7.93 30.36
CA GLU A 49 22.58 7.02 29.22
C GLU A 49 21.18 6.44 29.04
N GLU A 50 20.54 5.99 30.13
CA GLU A 50 19.17 5.49 30.10
C GLU A 50 18.17 6.58 29.72
N LYS A 51 18.34 7.80 30.26
CA LYS A 51 17.53 8.95 29.85
C LYS A 51 17.70 9.28 28.38
N ALA A 52 18.93 9.25 27.86
CA ALA A 52 19.20 9.49 26.44
C ALA A 52 18.57 8.40 25.55
N LYS A 53 18.62 7.13 25.97
CA LYS A 53 17.95 6.03 25.28
C LYS A 53 16.43 6.23 25.25
N ALA A 54 15.83 6.60 26.39
CA ALA A 54 14.40 6.89 26.48
C ALA A 54 13.99 8.09 25.60
N MET A 55 14.77 9.17 25.60
CA MET A 55 14.54 10.33 24.73
C MET A 55 14.65 9.97 23.25
N LYS A 56 15.63 9.15 22.87
CA LYS A 56 15.79 8.70 21.47
C LYS A 56 14.58 7.90 20.99
N LEU A 57 14.04 7.02 21.84
CA LEU A 57 12.83 6.25 21.53
C LEU A 57 11.60 7.14 21.37
N LEU A 58 11.39 8.09 22.28
CA LEU A 58 10.30 9.06 22.19
C LEU A 58 10.41 9.93 20.94
N GLN A 59 11.61 10.44 20.63
CA GLN A 59 11.85 11.28 19.47
C GLN A 59 11.57 10.52 18.16
N ALA A 60 12.00 9.26 18.06
CA ALA A 60 11.71 8.42 16.90
C ALA A 60 10.20 8.22 16.69
N ALA A 61 9.45 7.92 17.76
CA ALA A 61 8.00 7.78 17.68
C ALA A 61 7.31 9.10 17.29
N SER A 62 7.72 10.22 17.89
CA SER A 62 7.17 11.54 17.56
C SER A 62 7.45 11.95 16.11
N GLN A 63 8.65 11.67 15.59
CA GLN A 63 9.00 11.92 14.19
C GLN A 63 8.10 11.11 13.25
N GLN A 64 7.90 9.82 13.52
CA GLN A 64 7.03 8.97 12.71
C GLN A 64 5.58 9.46 12.71
N HIS A 65 5.06 9.91 13.85
CA HIS A 65 3.71 10.48 13.91
C HIS A 65 3.60 11.79 13.12
N GLU A 66 4.60 12.66 13.19
CA GLU A 66 4.59 13.91 12.44
C GLU A 66 4.73 13.67 10.94
N GLU A 67 5.62 12.78 10.51
CA GLU A 67 5.74 12.38 9.11
C GLU A 67 4.43 11.77 8.59
N PHE A 68 3.78 10.91 9.37
CA PHE A 68 2.48 10.34 9.01
C PHE A 68 1.40 11.40 8.89
N ARG A 69 1.35 12.35 9.83
CA ARG A 69 0.41 13.49 9.79
C ARG A 69 0.63 14.36 8.56
N LEU A 70 1.89 14.69 8.24
CA LEU A 70 2.25 15.48 7.06
C LEU A 70 1.91 14.74 5.77
N LYS A 71 2.14 13.42 5.73
CA LYS A 71 1.77 12.59 4.59
C LYS A 71 0.26 12.57 4.35
N LEU A 72 -0.53 12.33 5.41
CA LEU A 72 -2.00 12.38 5.32
C LEU A 72 -2.52 13.76 4.90
N ALA A 73 -1.94 14.83 5.42
CA ALA A 73 -2.30 16.19 5.02
C ALA A 73 -2.02 16.43 3.53
N LYS A 74 -0.85 16.00 3.05
CA LYS A 74 -0.49 16.07 1.62
C LYS A 74 -1.43 15.24 0.76
N GLU A 75 -1.72 13.99 1.13
CA GLU A 75 -2.65 13.12 0.41
C GLU A 75 -4.04 13.76 0.32
N ARG A 76 -4.57 14.26 1.44
CA ARG A 76 -5.84 15.00 1.47
C ARG A 76 -5.83 16.19 0.51
N ASP A 77 -4.77 16.98 0.48
CA ASP A 77 -4.69 18.18 -0.35
C ASP A 77 -4.62 17.83 -1.85
N VAL A 78 -3.88 16.77 -2.21
CA VAL A 78 -3.85 16.26 -3.58
C VAL A 78 -5.22 15.73 -3.99
N ASP A 79 -5.88 14.95 -3.13
CA ASP A 79 -7.20 14.39 -3.41
C ASP A 79 -8.26 15.49 -3.55
N LEU A 80 -8.24 16.50 -2.69
CA LEU A 80 -9.13 17.66 -2.81
C LEU A 80 -8.87 18.45 -4.09
N ALA A 81 -7.61 18.63 -4.49
CA ALA A 81 -7.28 19.28 -5.76
C ALA A 81 -7.80 18.46 -6.95
N ALA A 82 -7.61 17.14 -6.93
CA ALA A 82 -8.12 16.25 -7.97
C ALA A 82 -9.66 16.29 -8.07
N LEU A 83 -10.37 16.27 -6.94
CA LEU A 83 -11.83 16.39 -6.89
C LEU A 83 -12.31 17.75 -7.43
N ASN A 84 -11.61 18.85 -7.11
CA ASN A 84 -11.95 20.17 -7.65
C ASN A 84 -11.75 20.22 -9.17
N VAL A 85 -10.67 19.66 -9.69
CA VAL A 85 -10.44 19.55 -11.15
C VAL A 85 -11.53 18.71 -11.80
N GLN A 86 -11.89 17.56 -11.21
CA GLN A 86 -12.99 16.73 -11.71
C GLN A 86 -14.33 17.48 -11.72
N ARG A 87 -14.63 18.28 -10.69
CA ARG A 87 -15.82 19.14 -10.65
C ARG A 87 -15.81 20.15 -11.79
N ASP A 88 -14.68 20.78 -12.06
CA ASP A 88 -14.58 21.81 -13.09
C ASP A 88 -14.67 21.20 -14.50
N ILE A 89 -14.04 20.03 -14.72
CA ILE A 89 -14.23 19.22 -15.92
C ILE A 89 -15.69 18.81 -16.08
N ALA A 90 -16.34 18.32 -15.02
CA ALA A 90 -17.75 17.95 -15.06
C ALA A 90 -18.65 19.15 -15.40
N LYS A 91 -18.39 20.33 -14.83
CA LYS A 91 -19.08 21.57 -15.20
C LYS A 91 -18.90 21.91 -16.67
N ALA A 92 -17.65 21.87 -17.17
CA ALA A 92 -17.37 22.13 -18.58
C ALA A 92 -18.08 21.13 -19.50
N HIS A 93 -18.07 19.83 -19.18
CA HIS A 93 -18.82 18.82 -19.90
C HIS A 93 -20.33 19.07 -19.86
N SER A 94 -20.89 19.40 -18.70
CA SER A 94 -22.32 19.72 -18.59
C SER A 94 -22.70 20.96 -19.41
N THR A 95 -21.83 21.98 -19.46
CA THR A 95 -22.04 23.15 -20.32
C THR A 95 -22.01 22.77 -21.80
N VAL A 96 -20.98 22.02 -22.24
CA VAL A 96 -20.87 21.58 -23.64
C VAL A 96 -22.05 20.69 -24.04
N VAL A 97 -22.44 19.74 -23.19
CA VAL A 97 -23.62 18.89 -23.42
C VAL A 97 -24.89 19.72 -23.44
N GLY A 98 -25.03 20.69 -22.54
CA GLY A 98 -26.18 21.60 -22.49
C GLY A 98 -26.28 22.49 -23.73
N GLU A 99 -25.17 23.03 -24.22
CA GLU A 99 -25.12 23.80 -25.48
C GLU A 99 -25.38 22.91 -26.69
N ALA A 100 -24.80 21.70 -26.73
CA ALA A 100 -25.05 20.72 -27.78
C ALA A 100 -26.53 20.34 -27.85
N LEU A 101 -27.19 20.10 -26.72
CA LEU A 101 -28.64 19.81 -26.68
C LEU A 101 -29.51 21.01 -27.05
N LYS A 102 -29.08 22.24 -26.71
CA LYS A 102 -29.79 23.47 -27.14
C LYS A 102 -29.73 23.69 -28.65
N HIS A 103 -28.61 23.35 -29.28
CA HIS A 103 -28.39 23.55 -30.72
C HIS A 103 -28.73 22.31 -31.57
N ALA A 104 -28.85 21.14 -30.96
CA ALA A 104 -29.28 19.93 -31.64
C ALA A 104 -30.77 20.02 -31.98
N ASN A 105 -31.07 19.98 -33.28
CA ASN A 105 -32.44 19.75 -33.75
C ASN A 105 -32.70 18.24 -33.63
N ILE A 106 -33.26 17.82 -32.49
CA ILE A 106 -33.54 16.41 -32.22
C ILE A 106 -34.89 16.05 -32.83
N ASP A 107 -34.87 15.45 -34.01
CA ASP A 107 -36.05 14.79 -34.59
C ASP A 107 -36.28 13.45 -33.88
N ILE A 108 -37.14 13.46 -32.86
CA ILE A 108 -37.52 12.26 -32.11
C ILE A 108 -38.50 11.45 -32.96
N VAL A 109 -37.96 10.56 -33.81
CA VAL A 109 -38.77 9.61 -34.58
C VAL A 109 -39.09 8.39 -33.70
N GLY A 110 -40.13 8.53 -32.87
CA GLY A 110 -40.75 7.44 -32.09
C GLY A 110 -40.35 7.39 -30.60
N GLY A 111 -41.36 7.53 -29.74
CA GLY A 111 -41.36 7.17 -28.30
C GLY A 111 -40.31 7.85 -27.42
N GLU A 112 -40.66 8.99 -26.80
CA GLU A 112 -39.78 9.78 -25.89
C GLU A 112 -39.08 8.99 -24.77
N ASN A 113 -39.63 7.86 -24.30
CA ASN A 113 -39.08 7.10 -23.18
C ASN A 113 -37.76 6.36 -23.50
N ASP A 114 -37.58 5.85 -24.71
CA ASP A 114 -36.42 5.02 -25.06
C ASP A 114 -35.11 5.82 -25.19
N PHE A 115 -35.21 7.09 -25.59
CA PHE A 115 -34.05 7.97 -25.76
C PHE A 115 -33.49 8.42 -24.40
N PHE A 116 -34.36 8.84 -23.48
CA PHE A 116 -33.96 9.24 -22.13
C PHE A 116 -33.29 8.07 -21.38
N GLU A 117 -33.89 6.88 -21.46
CA GLU A 117 -33.36 5.70 -20.79
C GLU A 117 -31.97 5.29 -21.32
N LYS A 118 -31.74 5.37 -22.63
CA LYS A 118 -30.42 5.06 -23.22
C LYS A 118 -29.34 6.06 -22.82
N ILE A 119 -29.63 7.35 -22.78
CA ILE A 119 -28.65 8.37 -22.36
C ILE A 119 -28.27 8.18 -20.89
N VAL A 120 -29.25 8.06 -20.00
CA VAL A 120 -29.00 7.89 -18.56
C VAL A 120 -28.21 6.62 -18.27
N ARG A 121 -28.54 5.50 -18.93
CA ARG A 121 -27.80 4.24 -18.78
C ARG A 121 -26.36 4.33 -19.29
N SER A 122 -26.09 5.07 -20.36
CA SER A 122 -24.73 5.21 -20.91
C SER A 122 -23.78 5.99 -19.99
N VAL A 123 -24.29 7.00 -19.26
CA VAL A 123 -23.50 7.84 -18.36
C VAL A 123 -23.27 7.17 -16.99
N GLY A 124 -24.26 6.43 -16.48
CA GLY A 124 -24.20 5.80 -15.16
C GLY A 124 -23.35 4.52 -15.08
N ASN A 125 -23.25 3.76 -16.17
CA ASN A 125 -22.68 2.40 -16.12
C ASN A 125 -21.17 2.33 -16.35
N GLY A 126 -20.55 3.29 -17.03
CA GLY A 126 -19.10 3.27 -17.28
C GLY A 126 -18.27 3.51 -16.00
N LYS A 127 -18.61 4.55 -15.23
CA LYS A 127 -17.84 4.96 -14.05
C LYS A 127 -18.07 4.08 -12.82
N SER A 128 -19.24 3.47 -12.70
CA SER A 128 -19.58 2.62 -11.56
C SER A 128 -18.84 1.28 -11.62
N VAL A 129 -18.71 0.69 -12.81
CA VAL A 129 -17.92 -0.52 -13.04
C VAL A 129 -16.42 -0.25 -12.82
N ASP A 130 -15.88 0.84 -13.36
CA ASP A 130 -14.48 1.22 -13.19
C ASP A 130 -14.13 1.45 -11.70
N ARG A 131 -15.00 2.18 -10.98
CA ARG A 131 -14.86 2.40 -9.54
C ARG A 131 -15.02 1.11 -8.71
N LEU A 132 -15.84 0.16 -9.15
CA LEU A 132 -15.96 -1.16 -8.50
C LEU A 132 -14.68 -1.99 -8.67
N LEU A 133 -14.08 -1.96 -9.87
CA LEU A 133 -12.80 -2.61 -10.16
C LEU A 133 -11.64 -1.96 -9.39
N GLU A 134 -11.66 -0.64 -9.22
CA GLU A 134 -10.67 0.05 -8.40
C GLU A 134 -10.85 -0.19 -6.89
N ASN A 135 -12.07 -0.27 -6.38
CA ASN A 135 -12.26 -0.39 -4.92
C ASN A 135 -12.32 -1.83 -4.41
N SER A 136 -12.50 -2.82 -5.28
CA SER A 136 -12.56 -4.23 -4.87
C SER A 136 -11.20 -4.92 -4.98
N ARG A 137 -10.60 -5.27 -3.82
CA ARG A 137 -9.37 -6.07 -3.77
C ARG A 137 -9.55 -7.43 -4.44
N ALA A 138 -10.68 -8.09 -4.23
CA ALA A 138 -10.96 -9.39 -4.84
C ALA A 138 -11.01 -9.29 -6.38
N LEU A 139 -11.64 -8.25 -6.94
CA LEU A 139 -11.68 -8.06 -8.39
C LEU A 139 -10.32 -7.63 -8.95
N ARG A 140 -9.51 -6.88 -8.19
CA ARG A 140 -8.13 -6.56 -8.57
C ARG A 140 -7.22 -7.78 -8.55
N ASP A 141 -7.34 -8.63 -7.54
CA ASP A 141 -6.52 -9.84 -7.43
C ASP A 141 -6.88 -10.83 -8.54
N VAL A 142 -8.17 -10.95 -8.86
CA VAL A 142 -8.64 -11.73 -10.01
C VAL A 142 -8.16 -11.09 -11.32
N LYS A 143 -8.28 -9.77 -11.51
CA LYS A 143 -7.69 -9.08 -12.67
C LYS A 143 -6.19 -9.37 -12.79
N ASN A 144 -5.43 -9.25 -11.70
CA ASN A 144 -3.99 -9.46 -11.71
C ASN A 144 -3.60 -10.93 -11.90
N THR A 145 -4.44 -11.88 -11.50
CA THR A 145 -4.17 -13.31 -11.65
C THR A 145 -4.55 -13.82 -13.04
N PHE A 146 -5.61 -13.28 -13.63
CA PHE A 146 -6.16 -13.74 -14.91
C PHE A 146 -5.84 -12.83 -16.10
N PHE A 147 -5.50 -11.56 -15.85
CA PHE A 147 -5.33 -10.50 -16.85
C PHE A 147 -4.18 -9.53 -16.48
N THR A 148 -2.97 -10.07 -16.36
CA THR A 148 -1.72 -9.33 -16.12
C THR A 148 -1.30 -8.38 -17.25
N GLY A 149 -2.04 -8.34 -18.36
CA GLY A 149 -1.67 -7.61 -19.58
C GLY A 149 -0.84 -8.44 -20.57
N ASP A 150 -0.55 -9.70 -20.26
CA ASP A 150 0.10 -10.62 -21.19
C ASP A 150 -0.91 -11.24 -22.16
N ARG A 151 -0.66 -11.05 -23.47
CA ARG A 151 -1.49 -11.57 -24.56
C ARG A 151 -1.52 -13.10 -24.58
N GLU A 152 -0.44 -13.77 -24.16
CA GLU A 152 -0.37 -15.24 -24.14
C GLU A 152 -1.23 -15.84 -23.03
N GLN A 153 -1.25 -15.21 -21.85
CA GLN A 153 -2.10 -15.64 -20.74
C GLN A 153 -3.59 -15.41 -21.05
N LEU A 154 -3.94 -14.28 -21.66
CA LEU A 154 -5.32 -14.03 -22.11
C LEU A 154 -5.77 -15.09 -23.13
N LYS A 155 -4.89 -15.48 -24.06
CA LYS A 155 -5.16 -16.54 -25.03
C LYS A 155 -5.38 -17.89 -24.37
N SER A 156 -4.52 -18.29 -23.43
CA SER A 156 -4.65 -19.59 -22.76
C SER A 156 -5.94 -19.68 -21.93
N GLN A 157 -6.33 -18.59 -21.26
CA GLN A 157 -7.55 -18.51 -20.48
C GLN A 157 -8.80 -18.57 -21.37
N LEU A 158 -8.83 -17.83 -22.49
CA LEU A 158 -9.93 -17.93 -23.46
C LEU A 158 -10.04 -19.32 -24.09
N GLN A 159 -8.92 -20.00 -24.36
CA GLN A 159 -8.94 -21.39 -24.83
C GLN A 159 -9.44 -22.35 -23.75
N GLN A 160 -9.13 -22.09 -22.48
CA GLN A 160 -9.64 -22.87 -21.35
C GLN A 160 -11.15 -22.69 -21.18
N TRP A 161 -11.66 -21.46 -21.19
CA TRP A 161 -13.10 -21.20 -21.14
C TRP A 161 -13.84 -21.74 -22.36
N ALA A 162 -13.25 -21.68 -23.56
CA ALA A 162 -13.84 -22.30 -24.74
C ALA A 162 -14.03 -23.83 -24.56
N ARG A 163 -13.12 -24.49 -23.84
CA ARG A 163 -13.24 -25.91 -23.47
C ARG A 163 -14.27 -26.12 -22.37
N ASP A 164 -14.21 -25.33 -21.30
CA ASP A 164 -15.08 -25.47 -20.13
C ASP A 164 -16.55 -25.21 -20.46
N PHE A 165 -16.83 -24.26 -21.36
CA PHE A 165 -18.17 -23.96 -21.86
C PHE A 165 -18.59 -24.77 -23.09
N ASN A 166 -17.79 -25.80 -23.45
CA ASN A 166 -18.03 -26.69 -24.57
C ASN A 166 -18.37 -25.95 -25.88
N VAL A 167 -17.68 -24.84 -26.15
CA VAL A 167 -17.94 -24.01 -27.33
C VAL A 167 -17.31 -24.66 -28.56
N ARG A 168 -18.13 -24.84 -29.59
CA ARG A 168 -17.72 -25.50 -30.83
C ARG A 168 -16.66 -24.67 -31.53
N SER A 169 -15.71 -25.32 -32.19
CA SER A 169 -14.67 -24.65 -32.99
C SER A 169 -15.24 -23.78 -34.11
N GLU A 170 -16.47 -24.05 -34.56
CA GLU A 170 -17.21 -23.21 -35.50
C GLU A 170 -17.61 -21.86 -34.89
N ASP A 171 -18.04 -21.86 -33.62
CA ASP A 171 -18.42 -20.64 -32.91
C ASP A 171 -17.17 -19.76 -32.66
N ILE A 172 -16.01 -20.38 -32.38
CA ILE A 172 -14.73 -19.68 -32.23
C ILE A 172 -14.29 -18.99 -33.54
N LYS A 173 -14.64 -19.56 -34.69
CA LYS A 173 -14.28 -19.02 -36.02
C LYS A 173 -15.22 -17.91 -36.49
N ASN A 174 -16.48 -17.97 -36.08
CA ASN A 174 -17.53 -17.10 -36.59
C ASN A 174 -17.89 -15.95 -35.63
N LEU A 175 -17.55 -16.06 -34.34
CA LEU A 175 -17.82 -15.02 -33.36
C LEU A 175 -16.63 -14.08 -33.17
N THR A 176 -16.94 -12.82 -32.87
CA THR A 176 -15.96 -11.87 -32.36
C THR A 176 -15.61 -12.20 -30.92
N VAL A 177 -14.48 -11.70 -30.42
CA VAL A 177 -14.07 -11.91 -29.03
C VAL A 177 -15.14 -11.40 -28.05
N ALA A 178 -15.77 -10.27 -28.35
CA ALA A 178 -16.88 -9.75 -27.55
C ALA A 178 -18.14 -10.64 -27.60
N ALA A 179 -18.49 -11.18 -28.76
CA ALA A 179 -19.64 -12.08 -28.90
C ALA A 179 -19.39 -13.44 -28.24
N LEU A 180 -18.14 -13.92 -28.26
CA LEU A 180 -17.72 -15.15 -27.57
C LEU A 180 -17.80 -14.99 -26.04
N LEU A 181 -17.29 -13.87 -25.51
CA LEU A 181 -17.41 -13.54 -24.08
C LEU A 181 -18.88 -13.40 -23.64
N ALA A 182 -19.71 -12.77 -24.47
CA ALA A 182 -21.16 -12.67 -24.21
C ALA A 182 -21.83 -14.06 -24.18
N LYS A 183 -21.41 -14.99 -25.05
CA LYS A 183 -21.88 -16.38 -25.04
C LYS A 183 -21.46 -17.12 -23.78
N PHE A 184 -20.23 -16.92 -23.29
CA PHE A 184 -19.77 -17.49 -22.01
C PHE A 184 -20.59 -16.96 -20.83
N MET A 185 -20.90 -15.66 -20.82
CA MET A 185 -21.74 -15.05 -19.78
C MET A 185 -23.16 -15.61 -19.76
N ALA A 186 -23.70 -15.93 -20.93
CA ALA A 186 -25.03 -16.54 -21.06
C ALA A 186 -25.04 -18.05 -20.72
N SER A 187 -23.87 -18.69 -20.71
CA SER A 187 -23.72 -20.14 -20.48
C SER A 187 -23.24 -20.47 -19.06
N THR A 188 -23.08 -19.46 -18.20
CA THR A 188 -22.64 -19.62 -16.80
C THR A 188 -23.68 -19.03 -15.85
N ASP A 189 -23.84 -19.64 -14.69
CA ASP A 189 -24.67 -19.11 -13.58
C ASP A 189 -23.84 -18.57 -12.41
N ASP A 190 -22.50 -18.71 -12.48
CA ASP A 190 -21.60 -18.24 -11.44
C ASP A 190 -21.43 -16.71 -11.51
N ASN A 191 -21.87 -16.02 -10.46
CA ASN A 191 -21.78 -14.55 -10.34
C ASN A 191 -20.34 -14.03 -10.35
N VAL A 192 -19.38 -14.80 -9.84
CA VAL A 192 -17.96 -14.43 -9.85
C VAL A 192 -17.42 -14.51 -11.28
N LEU A 193 -17.76 -15.58 -11.99
CA LEU A 193 -17.33 -15.78 -13.37
C LEU A 193 -18.01 -14.80 -14.33
N LYS A 194 -19.28 -14.43 -14.09
CA LYS A 194 -19.97 -13.34 -14.82
C LYS A 194 -19.25 -12.01 -14.66
N SER A 195 -18.92 -11.62 -13.43
CA SER A 195 -18.16 -10.38 -13.17
C SER A 195 -16.79 -10.38 -13.82
N LEU A 196 -16.13 -11.54 -13.86
CA LEU A 196 -14.85 -11.71 -14.55
C LEU A 196 -14.97 -11.55 -16.06
N LEU A 197 -15.98 -12.16 -16.68
CA LEU A 197 -16.23 -12.06 -18.12
C LEU A 197 -16.66 -10.64 -18.53
N GLU A 198 -17.39 -9.92 -17.67
CA GLU A 198 -17.71 -8.50 -17.87
C GLU A 198 -16.46 -7.63 -17.87
N SER A 199 -15.56 -7.88 -16.92
CA SER A 199 -14.27 -7.19 -16.83
C SER A 199 -13.39 -7.48 -18.04
N ALA A 200 -13.34 -8.75 -18.47
CA ALA A 200 -12.64 -9.19 -19.68
C ALA A 200 -13.20 -8.50 -20.93
N ARG A 201 -14.52 -8.37 -21.05
CA ARG A 201 -15.16 -7.66 -22.15
C ARG A 201 -14.79 -6.18 -22.18
N GLY A 202 -14.75 -5.52 -21.02
CA GLY A 202 -14.31 -4.12 -20.90
C GLY A 202 -12.87 -3.92 -21.39
N MET A 203 -11.93 -4.76 -20.93
CA MET A 203 -10.52 -4.69 -21.35
C MET A 203 -10.33 -4.97 -22.85
N VAL A 204 -11.07 -5.96 -23.38
CA VAL A 204 -11.02 -6.30 -24.81
C VAL A 204 -11.61 -5.17 -25.68
N GLN A 205 -12.60 -4.43 -25.17
CA GLN A 205 -13.14 -3.23 -25.82
C GLN A 205 -12.14 -2.07 -25.78
N GLU A 206 -11.51 -1.80 -24.64
CA GLU A 206 -10.47 -0.76 -24.51
C GLU A 206 -9.23 -1.04 -25.37
N ALA A 207 -8.84 -2.32 -25.47
CA ALA A 207 -7.72 -2.74 -26.32
C ALA A 207 -8.04 -2.74 -27.82
N GLY A 208 -9.29 -2.44 -28.22
CA GLY A 208 -9.73 -2.50 -29.62
C GLY A 208 -9.76 -3.92 -30.20
N LEU A 209 -9.77 -4.95 -29.35
CA LEU A 209 -9.74 -6.37 -29.74
C LEU A 209 -11.15 -6.98 -29.79
N ALA A 210 -12.18 -6.24 -29.37
CA ALA A 210 -13.56 -6.68 -29.28
C ALA A 210 -14.17 -7.14 -30.60
N ASP A 211 -13.85 -6.43 -31.68
CA ASP A 211 -14.39 -6.68 -33.02
C ASP A 211 -13.56 -7.68 -33.83
N LEU A 212 -12.40 -8.10 -33.30
CA LEU A 212 -11.60 -9.13 -33.93
C LEU A 212 -12.31 -10.47 -33.83
N LYS A 213 -12.20 -11.27 -34.90
CA LYS A 213 -12.66 -12.66 -34.87
C LYS A 213 -11.87 -13.42 -33.81
N ALA A 214 -12.58 -14.19 -32.98
CA ALA A 214 -11.95 -14.93 -31.89
C ALA A 214 -10.91 -15.94 -32.41
N SER A 215 -11.07 -16.46 -33.62
CA SER A 215 -10.06 -17.30 -34.29
C SER A 215 -8.71 -16.61 -34.47
N VAL A 216 -8.67 -15.31 -34.72
CA VAL A 216 -7.41 -14.57 -34.94
C VAL A 216 -6.57 -14.50 -33.66
N LEU A 217 -7.22 -14.48 -32.50
CA LEU A 217 -6.53 -14.50 -31.20
C LEU A 217 -6.27 -15.92 -30.69
N LEU A 218 -7.13 -16.88 -31.04
CA LEU A 218 -7.13 -18.24 -30.46
C LEU A 218 -6.45 -19.30 -31.32
N GLU A 219 -6.23 -19.06 -32.61
CA GLU A 219 -5.45 -19.97 -33.45
C GLU A 219 -3.95 -19.87 -33.12
N ASP A 220 -3.30 -21.01 -32.92
CA ASP A 220 -1.84 -21.07 -32.83
C ASP A 220 -1.23 -20.80 -34.19
N LYS A 221 -0.28 -19.86 -34.23
CA LYS A 221 0.67 -19.78 -35.34
C LYS A 221 1.44 -21.09 -35.32
N LYS A 222 1.01 -22.04 -36.15
CA LYS A 222 1.69 -23.33 -36.39
C LYS A 222 3.19 -23.02 -36.56
N PRO A 223 4.10 -23.63 -35.78
CA PRO A 223 5.52 -23.41 -36.00
C PRO A 223 5.82 -23.80 -37.45
N ALA A 224 6.47 -22.89 -38.18
CA ALA A 224 6.93 -23.15 -39.53
C ALA A 224 7.76 -24.44 -39.48
N LYS A 225 7.31 -25.46 -40.22
CA LYS A 225 8.09 -26.69 -40.40
C LYS A 225 9.43 -26.30 -41.02
N ALA A 226 10.51 -26.69 -40.35
CA ALA A 226 11.83 -26.82 -40.96
C ALA A 226 11.81 -27.88 -42.06
#